data_AF-A0A6M3XBV2-F1
#
_entry.id   AF-A0A6M3XBV2-F1
#
_cell.length_a   1.000
_cell.length_b   1.000
_cell.length_c   1.000
_cell.angle_alpha   90.00
_cell.angle_beta   90.00
_cell.angle_gamma   90.00
#
_symmetry.space_group_name_H-M   'P 1'
#
loop_
_entity.id
_entity.type
_entity.pdbx_description
1 polymer ?
#
loop_
_entity_poly.entity_id
_entity_poly.type
_entity_poly.pdbx_seq_one_letter_code
_entity_poly.pdbx_strand_id
1 'polypeptide(L)'
;MHEAAEAYQVNLDEASREALGLGEDDPLVSGLAKYAAEKGKPQGWMDDALEAAAELAKAGLFDAGLDPAAEAAKLGENAAGRRREVEVFAEALKARDDGFDDEMFGELMSLTPTAAGIRMVEYMRKMMTTPINQPTTQGGGDPADAAKDKAKEMAADPKYGKDKRFTREADQAWASAFGGRV
;
A
#
# COMPACT_ATOMS: atom_id res chain seq x y z
N MET A 1 -0.83 4.44 45.12
CA MET A 1 -1.22 3.37 44.18
C MET A 1 -2.55 3.79 43.61
N HIS A 2 -2.68 4.00 42.30
CA HIS A 2 -4.00 4.22 41.70
C HIS A 2 -4.59 2.86 41.34
N GLU A 3 -5.81 2.64 41.82
CA GLU A 3 -6.56 1.40 41.63
C GLU A 3 -7.07 1.33 40.17
N ALA A 4 -7.14 0.11 39.63
CA ALA A 4 -7.65 -0.11 38.28
C ALA A 4 -9.13 0.30 38.22
N ALA A 5 -9.56 0.95 37.14
CA ALA A 5 -10.95 1.36 36.99
C ALA A 5 -11.84 0.14 36.65
N GLU A 6 -12.97 -0.01 37.34
CA GLU A 6 -13.98 -1.05 37.03
C GLU A 6 -14.74 -0.76 35.71
N ALA A 7 -14.82 0.51 35.32
CA ALA A 7 -15.33 0.97 34.04
C ALA A 7 -14.64 2.28 33.65
N TYR A 8 -14.34 2.45 32.36
CA TYR A 8 -13.72 3.67 31.85
C TYR A 8 -14.75 4.64 31.29
N GLN A 9 -14.65 5.91 31.69
CA GLN A 9 -15.50 6.98 31.20
C GLN A 9 -14.74 7.82 30.16
N VAL A 10 -15.48 8.48 29.27
CA VAL A 10 -14.92 9.46 28.33
C VAL A 10 -15.09 10.86 28.93
N ASN A 11 -14.03 11.39 29.53
CA ASN A 11 -14.02 12.70 30.16
C ASN A 11 -13.41 13.77 29.23
N LEU A 12 -13.98 13.94 28.04
CA LEU A 12 -13.58 14.97 27.09
C LEU A 12 -14.61 16.09 27.01
N ASP A 13 -14.13 17.33 26.89
CA ASP A 13 -14.95 18.48 26.52
C ASP A 13 -15.47 18.36 25.07
N GLU A 14 -16.50 19.14 24.74
CA GLU A 14 -17.18 19.06 23.45
C GLU A 14 -16.24 19.32 22.25
N ALA A 15 -15.32 20.29 22.36
CA ALA A 15 -14.40 20.62 21.28
C ALA A 15 -13.36 19.51 21.06
N SER A 16 -12.92 18.85 22.14
CA SER A 16 -12.03 17.70 22.06
C SER A 16 -12.72 16.46 21.49
N ARG A 17 -14.02 16.25 21.78
CA ARG A 17 -14.84 15.20 21.16
C ARG A 17 -15.03 15.46 19.67
N GLU A 18 -15.36 16.69 19.30
CA GLU A 18 -15.53 17.12 17.91
C GLU A 18 -14.22 16.96 17.12
N ALA A 19 -13.09 17.40 17.68
CA ALA A 19 -11.77 17.27 17.05
C ALA A 19 -11.38 15.81 16.78
N LEU A 20 -11.77 14.89 17.67
CA LEU A 20 -11.52 13.46 17.51
C LEU A 20 -12.60 12.73 16.69
N GLY A 21 -13.69 13.43 16.31
CA GLY A 21 -14.81 12.82 15.59
C GLY A 21 -15.51 11.71 16.37
N LEU A 22 -15.46 11.72 17.71
CA LEU A 22 -15.99 10.63 18.54
C LEU A 22 -17.52 10.66 18.60
N GLY A 23 -18.14 9.56 18.19
CA GLY A 23 -19.58 9.32 18.38
C GLY A 23 -19.92 8.72 19.76
N GLU A 24 -21.23 8.67 20.08
CA GLU A 24 -21.72 7.76 21.12
C GLU A 24 -21.42 6.32 20.67
N ASP A 25 -20.60 5.58 21.43
CA ASP A 25 -20.09 4.23 21.11
C ASP A 25 -18.95 4.12 20.09
N ASP A 26 -17.97 5.04 20.14
CA ASP A 26 -16.79 4.96 19.28
C ASP A 26 -15.93 3.68 19.52
N PRO A 27 -15.63 2.88 18.47
CA PRO A 27 -14.79 1.68 18.57
C PRO A 27 -13.38 1.95 19.10
N LEU A 28 -12.82 3.13 18.85
CA LEU A 28 -11.49 3.53 19.33
C LEU A 28 -11.51 3.68 20.85
N VAL A 29 -12.54 4.34 21.38
CA VAL A 29 -12.75 4.53 22.82
C VAL A 29 -12.95 3.17 23.50
N SER A 30 -13.83 2.33 22.96
CA SER A 30 -14.07 1.00 23.54
C SER A 30 -12.83 0.10 23.49
N GLY A 31 -12.05 0.15 22.41
CA GLY A 31 -10.78 -0.55 22.28
C GLY A 31 -9.73 -0.06 23.29
N LEU A 32 -9.62 1.25 23.47
CA LEU A 32 -8.69 1.86 24.44
C LEU A 32 -9.08 1.51 25.88
N ALA A 33 -10.38 1.55 26.21
CA ALA A 33 -10.90 1.16 27.52
C ALA A 33 -10.59 -0.31 27.83
N LYS A 34 -10.79 -1.21 26.85
CA LYS A 34 -10.44 -2.62 27.00
C LYS A 34 -8.94 -2.81 27.23
N TYR A 35 -8.09 -2.14 26.46
CA TYR A 35 -6.65 -2.20 26.63
C TYR A 35 -6.19 -1.68 28.01
N ALA A 36 -6.78 -0.57 28.45
CA ALA A 36 -6.49 0.02 29.75
C ALA A 36 -6.88 -0.96 30.89
N ALA A 37 -8.03 -1.61 30.79
CA ALA A 37 -8.47 -2.66 31.73
C ALA A 37 -7.50 -3.85 31.75
N GLU A 38 -7.12 -4.38 30.59
CA GLU A 38 -6.16 -5.49 30.47
C GLU A 38 -4.79 -5.17 31.09
N LYS A 39 -4.40 -3.89 31.10
CA LYS A 39 -3.12 -3.42 31.66
C LYS A 39 -3.25 -2.86 33.08
N GLY A 40 -4.42 -2.97 33.71
CA GLY A 40 -4.66 -2.47 35.07
C GLY A 40 -4.38 -0.97 35.21
N LYS A 41 -4.68 -0.19 34.15
CA LYS A 41 -4.49 1.26 34.19
C LYS A 41 -5.58 1.91 35.04
N PRO A 42 -5.31 3.10 35.60
CA PRO A 42 -6.33 3.91 36.25
C PRO A 42 -7.08 4.78 35.22
N GLN A 43 -8.26 5.27 35.58
CA GLN A 43 -9.07 6.18 34.74
C GLN A 43 -8.26 7.39 34.22
N GLY A 44 -7.47 8.03 35.09
CA GLY A 44 -6.69 9.21 34.70
C GLY A 44 -5.70 8.95 33.55
N TRP A 45 -5.24 7.70 33.37
CA TRP A 45 -4.40 7.37 32.22
C TRP A 45 -5.17 7.45 30.90
N MET A 46 -6.44 7.05 30.91
CA MET A 46 -7.33 7.14 29.75
C MET A 46 -7.68 8.60 29.45
N ASP A 47 -7.93 9.40 30.50
CA ASP A 47 -8.19 10.83 30.37
C ASP A 47 -6.99 11.53 29.72
N ASP A 48 -5.77 11.33 30.24
CA ASP A 48 -4.53 11.89 29.69
C ASP A 48 -4.30 11.47 28.22
N ALA A 49 -4.58 10.19 27.89
CA ALA A 49 -4.40 9.66 26.55
C ALA A 49 -5.38 10.27 25.53
N LEU A 50 -6.64 10.42 25.93
CA LEU A 50 -7.68 11.02 25.08
C LEU A 50 -7.46 12.53 24.93
N GLU A 51 -7.03 13.22 25.98
CA GLU A 51 -6.71 14.65 25.94
C GLU A 51 -5.49 14.90 25.03
N ALA A 52 -4.43 14.11 25.16
CA ALA A 52 -3.28 14.18 24.26
C ALA A 52 -3.67 13.90 22.80
N ALA A 53 -4.52 12.91 22.55
CA ALA A 53 -5.03 12.62 21.21
C ALA A 53 -5.84 13.81 20.64
N ALA A 54 -6.69 14.42 21.46
CA ALA A 54 -7.47 15.60 21.06
C ALA A 54 -6.58 16.79 20.71
N GLU A 55 -5.52 17.05 21.48
CA GLU A 55 -4.56 18.12 21.17
C GLU A 55 -3.81 17.86 19.86
N LEU A 56 -3.43 16.62 19.58
CA LEU A 56 -2.86 16.24 18.30
C LEU A 56 -3.88 16.41 17.14
N ALA A 57 -5.16 16.13 17.38
CA ALA A 57 -6.23 16.33 16.41
C ALA A 57 -6.47 17.81 16.10
N LYS A 58 -6.53 18.65 17.15
CA LYS A 58 -6.59 20.12 17.00
C LYS A 58 -5.35 20.69 16.29
N ALA A 59 -4.19 20.06 16.46
CA ALA A 59 -2.96 20.40 15.74
C ALA A 59 -2.95 19.94 14.27
N GLY A 60 -4.04 19.33 13.80
CA GLY A 60 -4.21 18.91 12.41
C GLY A 60 -3.54 17.58 12.07
N LEU A 61 -3.03 16.83 13.06
CA LEU A 61 -2.35 15.55 12.82
C LEU A 61 -3.32 14.41 12.48
N PHE A 62 -4.62 14.63 12.71
CA PHE A 62 -5.70 13.73 12.31
C PHE A 62 -6.56 14.29 11.15
N ASP A 63 -6.23 15.46 10.58
CA ASP A 63 -7.09 16.26 9.69
C ASP A 63 -7.16 15.78 8.22
N ALA A 64 -6.82 14.51 7.99
CA ALA A 64 -7.27 13.76 6.81
C ALA A 64 -8.14 12.60 7.30
N GLY A 65 -9.17 12.93 8.09
CA GLY A 65 -10.12 11.96 8.60
C GLY A 65 -10.76 11.21 7.43
N LEU A 66 -10.30 9.99 7.19
CA LEU A 66 -10.89 9.07 6.24
C LEU A 66 -12.36 8.85 6.64
N ASP A 67 -13.30 9.42 5.90
CA ASP A 67 -14.72 9.10 6.05
C ASP A 67 -15.01 7.76 5.32
N PRO A 68 -15.18 6.64 6.05
CA PRO A 68 -15.33 5.34 5.42
C PRO A 68 -16.64 5.23 4.63
N ALA A 69 -17.68 5.97 5.02
CA ALA A 69 -18.97 5.96 4.35
C ALA A 69 -18.91 6.75 3.03
N ALA A 70 -18.26 7.93 3.03
CA ALA A 70 -18.03 8.69 1.81
C ALA A 70 -17.09 7.96 0.84
N GLU A 71 -16.06 7.29 1.33
CA GLU A 71 -15.17 6.46 0.50
C GLU A 71 -15.91 5.23 -0.05
N ALA A 72 -16.72 4.54 0.75
CA ALA A 72 -17.54 3.44 0.26
C ALA A 72 -18.55 3.89 -0.81
N ALA A 73 -19.20 5.06 -0.62
CA ALA A 73 -20.13 5.62 -1.59
C ALA A 73 -19.47 5.88 -2.96
N LYS A 74 -18.19 6.28 -2.98
CA LYS A 74 -17.42 6.46 -4.22
C LYS A 74 -17.19 5.13 -4.96
N LEU A 75 -17.27 3.98 -4.30
CA LEU A 75 -17.06 2.66 -4.92
C LEU A 75 -18.33 2.02 -5.48
N GLY A 76 -19.51 2.56 -5.14
CA GLY A 76 -20.81 2.08 -5.59
C GLY A 76 -21.35 0.92 -4.74
N GLU A 77 -22.44 0.29 -5.21
CA GLU A 77 -23.20 -0.73 -4.44
C GLU A 77 -22.37 -1.94 -3.97
N ASN A 78 -21.26 -2.25 -4.64
CA ASN A 78 -20.36 -3.35 -4.27
C ASN A 78 -19.03 -2.90 -3.62
N ALA A 79 -19.05 -1.81 -2.84
CA ALA A 79 -17.85 -1.30 -2.17
C ALA A 79 -17.14 -2.35 -1.31
N ALA A 80 -17.90 -3.12 -0.51
CA ALA A 80 -17.36 -4.14 0.38
C ALA A 80 -16.71 -5.30 -0.39
N GLY A 81 -17.32 -5.76 -1.48
CA GLY A 81 -16.75 -6.83 -2.31
C GLY A 81 -15.45 -6.39 -2.97
N ARG A 82 -15.40 -5.17 -3.53
CA ARG A 82 -14.19 -4.62 -4.16
C ARG A 82 -13.05 -4.45 -3.18
N ARG A 83 -13.33 -3.97 -1.97
CA ARG A 83 -12.34 -3.91 -0.90
C ARG A 83 -11.80 -5.32 -0.58
N ARG A 84 -12.69 -6.30 -0.39
CA ARG A 84 -12.28 -7.68 -0.09
C ARG A 84 -11.43 -8.29 -1.21
N GLU A 85 -11.72 -7.98 -2.46
CA GLU A 85 -10.90 -8.44 -3.60
C GLU A 85 -9.46 -7.89 -3.56
N VAL A 86 -9.26 -6.67 -3.06
CA VAL A 86 -7.93 -6.08 -2.86
C VAL A 86 -7.22 -6.74 -1.68
N GLU A 87 -7.92 -6.99 -0.57
CA GLU A 87 -7.35 -7.67 0.60
C GLU A 87 -6.90 -9.10 0.24
N VAL A 88 -7.75 -9.87 -0.44
CA VAL A 88 -7.41 -11.23 -0.90
C VAL A 88 -6.23 -11.22 -1.88
N PHE A 89 -6.14 -10.18 -2.71
CA PHE A 89 -5.00 -10.02 -3.60
C PHE A 89 -3.70 -9.75 -2.83
N ALA A 90 -3.71 -8.88 -1.82
CA ALA A 90 -2.56 -8.63 -0.96
C ALA A 90 -2.14 -9.88 -0.17
N GLU A 91 -3.11 -10.62 0.38
CA GLU A 91 -2.90 -11.91 1.05
C GLU A 91 -2.23 -12.92 0.10
N ALA A 92 -2.70 -12.99 -1.16
CA ALA A 92 -2.14 -13.88 -2.17
C ALA A 92 -0.71 -13.50 -2.57
N LEU A 93 -0.36 -12.20 -2.65
CA LEU A 93 1.02 -11.77 -2.89
C LEU A 93 1.95 -12.19 -1.75
N LYS A 94 1.55 -11.94 -0.50
CA LYS A 94 2.32 -12.34 0.67
C LYS A 94 2.51 -13.86 0.76
N ALA A 95 1.50 -14.64 0.38
CA ALA A 95 1.58 -16.10 0.36
C ALA A 95 2.52 -16.67 -0.71
N ARG A 96 2.91 -15.88 -1.73
CA ARG A 96 3.82 -16.32 -2.79
C ARG A 96 5.28 -16.33 -2.37
N ASP A 97 5.63 -15.60 -1.31
CA ASP A 97 7.00 -15.53 -0.76
C ASP A 97 8.06 -15.23 -1.84
N ASP A 98 7.71 -14.35 -2.79
CA ASP A 98 8.54 -14.00 -3.97
C ASP A 98 9.24 -12.64 -3.83
N GLY A 99 9.44 -12.18 -2.59
CA GLY A 99 10.06 -10.89 -2.26
C GLY A 99 9.06 -9.79 -1.86
N PHE A 100 7.77 -10.10 -1.80
CA PHE A 100 6.74 -9.22 -1.21
C PHE A 100 6.70 -9.39 0.31
N ASP A 101 7.30 -8.45 1.03
CA ASP A 101 7.48 -8.52 2.49
C ASP A 101 6.32 -7.89 3.30
N ASP A 102 6.46 -7.91 4.63
CA ASP A 102 5.46 -7.40 5.56
C ASP A 102 5.25 -5.88 5.47
N GLU A 103 6.30 -5.13 5.12
CA GLU A 103 6.23 -3.68 4.95
C GLU A 103 5.43 -3.35 3.68
N MET A 104 5.74 -4.02 2.57
CA MET A 104 4.99 -3.89 1.31
C MET A 104 3.54 -4.34 1.46
N PHE A 105 3.28 -5.41 2.22
CA PHE A 105 1.93 -5.83 2.57
C PHE A 105 1.19 -4.75 3.35
N GLY A 106 1.83 -4.18 4.37
CA GLY A 106 1.27 -3.09 5.17
C GLY A 106 0.91 -1.87 4.31
N GLU A 107 1.78 -1.50 3.38
CA GLU A 107 1.55 -0.36 2.48
C GLU A 107 0.44 -0.65 1.47
N LEU A 108 0.37 -1.87 0.91
CA LEU A 108 -0.75 -2.22 0.03
C LEU A 108 -2.09 -2.21 0.78
N MET A 109 -2.09 -2.67 2.04
CA MET A 109 -3.27 -2.68 2.89
C MET A 109 -3.68 -1.27 3.34
N SER A 110 -2.75 -0.33 3.48
CA SER A 110 -3.02 1.07 3.86
C SER A 110 -3.88 1.81 2.81
N LEU A 111 -3.90 1.31 1.58
CA LEU A 111 -4.70 1.86 0.47
C LEU A 111 -6.17 1.40 0.49
N THR A 112 -6.45 0.23 1.10
CA THR A 112 -7.78 -0.39 1.14
C THR A 112 -8.89 0.43 1.80
N PRO A 113 -8.62 1.37 2.73
CA PRO A 113 -9.67 2.21 3.30
C PRO A 113 -10.19 3.28 2.34
N THR A 114 -9.44 3.62 1.27
CA THR A 114 -9.81 4.69 0.33
C THR A 114 -10.34 4.13 -1.00
N ALA A 115 -11.33 4.80 -1.59
CA ALA A 115 -11.83 4.47 -2.92
C ALA A 115 -10.78 4.67 -4.01
N ALA A 116 -9.94 5.69 -3.86
CA ALA A 116 -8.82 5.96 -4.77
C ALA A 116 -7.77 4.84 -4.70
N GLY A 117 -7.41 4.40 -3.50
CA GLY A 117 -6.49 3.28 -3.28
C GLY A 117 -7.00 1.98 -3.88
N ILE A 118 -8.27 1.62 -3.64
CA ILE A 118 -8.89 0.43 -4.26
C ILE A 118 -8.85 0.50 -5.78
N ARG A 119 -9.25 1.63 -6.38
CA ARG A 119 -9.20 1.82 -7.85
C ARG A 119 -7.77 1.74 -8.40
N MET A 120 -6.79 2.26 -7.66
CA MET A 120 -5.39 2.19 -8.06
C MET A 120 -4.91 0.73 -8.10
N VAL A 121 -5.24 -0.08 -7.10
CA VAL A 121 -4.86 -1.50 -7.08
C VAL A 121 -5.56 -2.28 -8.19
N GLU A 122 -6.86 -2.05 -8.41
CA GLU A 122 -7.58 -2.65 -9.54
C GLU A 122 -6.96 -2.28 -10.89
N TYR A 123 -6.56 -1.01 -11.06
CA TYR A 123 -5.87 -0.55 -12.26
C TYR A 123 -4.53 -1.26 -12.44
N MET A 124 -3.71 -1.36 -11.39
CA MET A 124 -2.44 -2.11 -11.43
C MET A 124 -2.67 -3.59 -11.76
N ARG A 125 -3.70 -4.23 -11.20
CA ARG A 125 -4.05 -5.63 -11.52
C ARG A 125 -4.46 -5.80 -12.98
N LYS A 126 -5.28 -4.88 -13.51
CA LYS A 126 -5.63 -4.85 -14.93
C LYS A 126 -4.39 -4.66 -15.81
N MET A 127 -3.45 -3.83 -15.36
CA MET A 127 -2.18 -3.60 -16.04
C MET A 127 -1.31 -4.87 -16.09
N MET A 128 -1.25 -5.65 -15.02
CA MET A 128 -0.49 -6.91 -15.00
C MET A 128 -1.13 -8.02 -15.84
N THR A 129 -2.45 -7.98 -16.06
CA THR A 129 -3.18 -9.00 -16.86
C THR A 129 -3.34 -8.62 -18.33
N THR A 130 -3.18 -7.35 -18.67
CA THR A 130 -3.18 -6.86 -20.05
C THR A 130 -1.73 -6.80 -20.54
N PRO A 131 -1.38 -7.25 -21.76
CA PRO A 131 -0.04 -7.00 -22.30
C PRO A 131 0.12 -5.49 -22.49
N ILE A 132 0.82 -4.84 -21.56
CA ILE A 132 1.18 -3.44 -21.72
C ILE A 132 2.51 -3.40 -22.45
N ASN A 133 2.50 -2.75 -23.61
CA ASN A 133 3.73 -2.19 -24.16
C ASN A 133 4.17 -1.04 -23.26
N GLN A 134 4.73 -1.34 -22.08
CA GLN A 134 5.35 -0.34 -21.24
C GLN A 134 6.63 0.12 -21.94
N PRO A 135 6.86 1.44 -22.09
CA PRO A 135 8.19 1.95 -22.36
C PRO A 135 9.04 1.63 -21.13
N THR A 136 9.96 0.69 -21.25
CA THR A 136 10.89 0.34 -20.19
C THR A 136 11.79 1.52 -19.89
N THR A 137 11.61 2.15 -18.73
CA THR A 137 12.64 3.02 -18.15
C THR A 137 13.81 2.14 -17.72
N GLN A 138 14.94 2.27 -18.42
CA GLN A 138 16.21 1.63 -18.04
C GLN A 138 16.57 1.97 -16.60
N GLY A 139 16.66 0.96 -15.73
CA GLY A 139 17.22 1.14 -14.39
C GLY A 139 17.09 -0.10 -13.51
N GLY A 140 18.18 -0.87 -13.39
CA GLY A 140 18.40 -1.76 -12.24
C GLY A 140 18.39 -3.27 -12.46
N GLY A 141 18.57 -3.78 -13.70
CA GLY A 141 18.75 -5.22 -13.94
C GLY A 141 20.20 -5.67 -13.82
N ASP A 142 20.41 -6.92 -13.38
CA ASP A 142 21.69 -7.64 -13.40
C ASP A 142 22.47 -7.33 -14.71
N PRO A 143 23.78 -7.04 -14.68
CA PRO A 143 24.58 -6.77 -15.88
C PRO A 143 24.41 -7.81 -16.99
N ALA A 144 24.10 -9.06 -16.63
CA ALA A 144 23.79 -10.13 -17.58
C ALA A 144 22.47 -9.89 -18.35
N ASP A 145 21.47 -9.29 -17.72
CA ASP A 145 20.17 -9.01 -18.34
C ASP A 145 20.22 -7.71 -19.16
N ALA A 146 20.98 -6.71 -18.72
CA ALA A 146 21.27 -5.53 -19.54
C ALA A 146 22.00 -5.88 -20.85
N ALA A 147 22.92 -6.85 -20.82
CA ALA A 147 23.60 -7.35 -22.02
C ALA A 147 22.64 -8.09 -22.97
N LYS A 148 21.72 -8.89 -22.43
CA LYS A 148 20.68 -9.59 -23.21
C LYS A 148 19.69 -8.63 -23.85
N ASP A 149 19.27 -7.59 -23.14
CA ASP A 149 18.29 -6.64 -23.67
C ASP A 149 18.90 -5.74 -24.74
N LYS A 150 20.15 -5.29 -24.55
CA LYS A 150 20.91 -4.60 -25.60
C LYS A 150 21.07 -5.47 -26.86
N ALA A 151 21.34 -6.77 -26.71
CA ALA A 151 21.44 -7.66 -27.86
C ALA A 151 20.09 -7.81 -28.60
N LYS A 152 18.97 -7.89 -27.86
CA LYS A 152 17.61 -7.90 -28.44
C LYS A 152 17.27 -6.59 -29.16
N GLU A 153 17.64 -5.45 -28.59
CA GLU A 153 17.44 -4.14 -29.21
C GLU A 153 18.21 -4.03 -30.54
N MET A 154 19.47 -4.46 -30.56
CA MET A 154 20.29 -4.43 -31.78
C MET A 154 19.75 -5.38 -32.87
N ALA A 155 19.22 -6.54 -32.49
CA ALA A 155 18.59 -7.47 -33.43
C ALA A 155 17.25 -6.95 -33.98
N ALA A 156 16.55 -6.09 -33.23
CA ALA A 156 15.30 -5.46 -33.64
C ALA A 156 15.50 -4.16 -34.45
N ASP A 157 16.73 -3.63 -34.52
CA ASP A 157 17.02 -2.39 -35.24
C ASP A 157 16.83 -2.56 -36.77
N PRO A 158 16.14 -1.65 -37.46
CA PRO A 158 15.91 -1.73 -38.91
C PRO A 158 17.17 -1.82 -39.79
N LYS A 159 18.35 -1.50 -39.26
CA LYS A 159 19.66 -1.63 -39.92
C LYS A 159 20.20 -3.06 -39.87
N TYR A 160 19.75 -3.88 -38.93
CA TYR A 160 20.13 -5.29 -38.83
C TYR A 160 19.73 -6.04 -40.10
N GLY A 161 20.67 -6.79 -40.69
CA GLY A 161 20.52 -7.47 -41.98
C GLY A 161 20.67 -6.57 -43.22
N LYS A 162 20.73 -5.24 -43.07
CA LYS A 162 20.89 -4.28 -44.18
C LYS A 162 22.26 -3.61 -44.19
N ASP A 163 22.77 -3.24 -43.02
CA ASP A 163 24.14 -2.76 -42.85
C ASP A 163 25.02 -3.90 -42.33
N LYS A 164 25.99 -4.32 -43.15
CA LYS A 164 26.88 -5.44 -42.84
C LYS A 164 27.73 -5.23 -41.59
N ARG A 165 28.12 -3.98 -41.29
CA ARG A 165 28.94 -3.66 -40.10
C ARG A 165 28.09 -3.74 -38.84
N PHE A 166 26.93 -3.10 -38.86
CA PHE A 166 25.98 -3.13 -37.75
C PHE A 166 25.48 -4.55 -37.46
N THR A 167 25.18 -5.33 -38.50
CA THR A 167 24.75 -6.73 -38.34
C THR A 167 25.79 -7.57 -37.61
N ARG A 168 27.07 -7.44 -38.00
CA ARG A 168 28.16 -8.15 -37.34
C ARG A 168 28.33 -7.75 -35.86
N GLU A 169 28.12 -6.48 -35.53
CA GLU A 169 28.18 -6.01 -34.16
C GLU A 169 27.01 -6.54 -33.32
N ALA A 170 25.80 -6.58 -33.89
CA ALA A 170 24.62 -7.16 -33.27
C ALA A 170 24.77 -8.68 -33.02
N ASP A 171 25.28 -9.42 -34.00
CA ASP A 171 25.55 -10.86 -33.87
C ASP A 171 26.56 -11.16 -32.76
N GLN A 172 27.61 -10.33 -32.64
CA GLN A 172 28.61 -10.46 -31.58
C GLN A 172 28.00 -10.18 -30.21
N ALA A 173 27.19 -9.13 -30.08
CA ALA A 173 26.49 -8.82 -28.84
C ALA A 173 25.53 -9.95 -28.44
N TRP A 174 24.82 -10.53 -29.41
CA TRP A 174 23.93 -11.67 -29.20
C TRP A 174 24.68 -12.92 -28.74
N ALA A 175 25.75 -13.28 -29.42
CA ALA A 175 26.57 -14.44 -29.06
C ALA A 175 27.19 -14.29 -27.66
N SER A 176 27.65 -13.10 -27.30
CA SER A 176 28.18 -12.80 -25.96
C SER A 176 27.12 -12.84 -24.86
N ALA A 177 25.87 -12.44 -25.15
CA ALA A 177 24.80 -12.39 -24.16
C ALA A 177 24.06 -13.73 -23.96
N PHE A 178 23.97 -14.57 -25.00
CA PHE A 178 23.18 -15.82 -24.99
C PHE A 178 23.99 -17.10 -25.19
N GLY A 179 25.31 -17.01 -25.39
CA GLY A 179 26.20 -18.17 -25.40
C GLY A 179 26.08 -19.10 -26.63
N GLY A 180 25.44 -18.66 -27.72
CA GLY A 180 25.30 -19.43 -28.96
C GLY A 180 25.64 -18.62 -30.20
N ARG A 181 26.37 -19.21 -31.16
CA ARG A 181 26.57 -18.62 -32.49
C ARG A 181 25.21 -18.39 -33.17
N VAL A 182 25.01 -17.18 -33.69
CA VAL A 182 23.98 -16.88 -34.70
C VAL A 182 24.33 -17.59 -36.00
#